data_AF-A0A260YQ85-F1
#
_entry.id   AF-A0A260YQ85-F1
#
_cell.length_a   1.000
_cell.length_b   1.000
_cell.length_c   1.000
_cell.angle_alpha   90.00
_cell.angle_beta   90.00
_cell.angle_gamma   90.00
#
_symmetry.space_group_name_H-M   'P 1'
#
loop_
_entity.id
_entity.type
_entity.pdbx_description
1 polymer ?
#
loop_
_entity_poly.entity_id
_entity_poly.type
_entity_poly.pdbx_seq_one_letter_code
_entity_poly.pdbx_strand_id
1 'polypeptide(L)'
;MGELTTGIYALIGSTLGIVIFGEILPQSICVKKGLEVGAHTISITQLFIMLTFPIAWPVSKLLDCLLGDEYQAYDRKRLMELIKMSITDNGQVSNELKIAVGAMEIADKVVRNVMTKIEDVFMLPDTTILNAKTV
;
A
#
# COMPACT_ATOMS: atom_id res chain seq x y z
N MET A 1 -24.34 14.46 47.89
CA MET A 1 -24.77 13.72 46.68
C MET A 1 -24.76 14.58 45.41
N GLY A 2 -24.95 15.91 45.46
CA GLY A 2 -24.94 16.76 44.24
C GLY A 2 -23.56 16.99 43.60
N GLU A 3 -22.48 17.05 44.38
CA GLU A 3 -21.14 17.38 43.84
C GLU A 3 -20.47 16.24 43.08
N LEU A 4 -20.69 14.99 43.51
CA LEU A 4 -20.18 13.80 42.80
C LEU A 4 -20.85 13.62 41.44
N THR A 5 -22.16 13.88 41.37
CA THR A 5 -22.94 13.80 40.13
C THR A 5 -22.42 14.82 39.11
N THR A 6 -22.20 16.08 39.52
CA THR A 6 -21.63 17.12 38.65
C THR A 6 -20.22 16.77 38.16
N GLY A 7 -19.36 16.22 39.02
CA GLY A 7 -18.02 15.78 38.63
C GLY A 7 -18.02 14.66 37.59
N ILE A 8 -18.90 13.67 37.75
CA ILE A 8 -19.05 12.56 36.80
C ILE A 8 -19.61 13.07 35.46
N TYR A 9 -20.59 13.97 35.48
CA TYR A 9 -21.11 14.58 34.25
C TYR A 9 -20.06 15.45 33.54
N ALA A 10 -19.25 16.20 34.28
CA ALA A 10 -18.16 16.98 33.71
C ALA A 10 -17.10 16.08 33.07
N LEU A 11 -16.74 14.96 33.73
CA LEU A 11 -15.80 13.98 33.20
C LEU A 11 -16.32 13.33 31.92
N ILE A 12 -17.57 12.85 31.93
CA ILE A 12 -18.19 12.19 30.78
C ILE A 12 -18.37 13.19 29.62
N GLY A 13 -18.87 14.38 29.91
CA GLY A 13 -19.08 15.44 28.90
C GLY A 13 -17.76 15.89 28.27
N SER A 14 -16.73 16.10 29.08
CA SER A 14 -15.39 16.46 28.59
C SER A 14 -14.80 15.33 27.74
N THR A 15 -14.89 14.09 28.20
CA THR A 15 -14.32 12.93 27.48
C THR A 15 -15.04 12.71 26.14
N LEU A 16 -16.38 12.72 26.13
CA LEU A 16 -17.16 12.58 24.90
C LEU A 16 -16.90 13.73 23.92
N GLY A 17 -16.82 14.97 24.43
CA GLY A 17 -16.49 16.13 23.61
C GLY A 17 -15.12 16.00 22.94
N ILE A 18 -14.10 15.61 23.71
CA ILE A 18 -12.74 15.40 23.19
C ILE A 18 -12.71 14.26 22.16
N VAL A 19 -13.36 13.13 22.42
CA VAL A 19 -13.40 12.00 21.48
C VAL A 19 -14.08 12.41 20.18
N ILE A 20 -15.24 13.06 20.24
CA ILE A 20 -16.00 13.43 19.03
C ILE A 20 -15.25 14.49 18.22
N PHE A 21 -14.85 15.60 18.84
CA PHE A 21 -14.24 16.72 18.13
C PHE A 21 -12.75 16.51 17.83
N GLY A 22 -12.03 15.86 18.73
CA GLY A 22 -10.58 15.69 18.67
C GLY A 22 -10.12 14.41 17.98
N GLU A 23 -10.92 13.33 17.98
CA GLU A 23 -10.51 12.05 17.41
C GLU A 23 -11.38 11.69 16.20
N ILE A 24 -12.70 11.59 16.38
CA ILE A 24 -13.59 11.06 15.34
C ILE A 24 -13.68 11.98 14.12
N LEU A 25 -13.84 13.30 14.32
CA LEU A 25 -13.87 14.27 13.22
C LEU A 25 -12.59 14.25 12.38
N PRO A 26 -11.39 14.45 12.94
CA PRO A 26 -10.16 14.43 12.13
C PRO A 26 -9.90 13.05 11.54
N GLN A 27 -10.13 11.97 12.27
CA GLN A 27 -9.93 10.61 11.76
C GLN A 27 -10.86 10.31 10.58
N SER A 28 -12.12 10.73 10.64
CA SER A 28 -13.09 10.52 9.54
C SER A 28 -12.75 11.30 8.27
N ILE A 29 -12.21 12.52 8.41
CA ILE A 29 -11.75 13.35 7.28
C ILE A 29 -10.50 12.72 6.64
N CYS A 30 -9.55 12.27 7.45
CA CYS A 30 -8.33 11.61 6.99
C CYS A 30 -8.61 10.28 6.28
N VAL A 31 -9.66 9.54 6.65
CA VAL A 31 -9.99 8.25 5.99
C VAL A 31 -10.61 8.45 4.59
N LYS A 32 -11.40 9.50 4.37
CA LYS A 32 -12.06 9.75 3.06
C LYS A 32 -11.26 10.63 2.11
N LYS A 33 -10.49 11.58 2.63
CA LYS A 33 -9.74 12.61 1.87
C LYS A 33 -8.27 12.71 2.28
N GLY A 34 -7.73 11.71 2.98
CA GLY A 34 -6.39 11.76 3.58
C GLY A 34 -5.27 12.12 2.61
N LEU A 35 -5.33 11.68 1.36
CA LEU A 35 -4.32 12.02 0.36
C LEU A 35 -4.39 13.49 -0.09
N GLU A 36 -5.60 14.04 -0.23
CA GLU A 36 -5.83 15.43 -0.66
C GLU A 36 -5.58 16.42 0.49
N VAL A 37 -6.03 16.08 1.69
CA VAL A 37 -5.78 16.86 2.92
C VAL A 37 -4.31 16.78 3.34
N GLY A 38 -3.68 15.62 3.15
CA GLY A 38 -2.24 15.42 3.35
C GLY A 38 -1.40 16.26 2.40
N ALA A 39 -1.80 16.37 1.13
CA ALA A 39 -1.13 17.25 0.16
C ALA A 39 -1.21 18.73 0.56
N HIS A 40 -2.37 19.18 1.05
CA HIS A 40 -2.57 20.59 1.42
C HIS A 40 -1.94 20.97 2.78
N THR A 41 -1.82 20.01 3.71
CA THR A 41 -1.26 20.21 5.06
C THR A 41 0.25 19.94 5.10
N ILE A 42 0.88 19.70 3.95
CA ILE A 42 2.29 19.25 3.87
C ILE A 42 3.25 20.17 4.62
N SER A 43 3.02 21.49 4.61
CA SER A 43 3.87 22.47 5.30
C SER A 43 3.78 22.34 6.83
N ILE A 44 2.58 22.14 7.38
CA ILE A 44 2.38 21.89 8.82
C ILE A 44 2.99 20.55 9.20
N THR A 45 2.71 19.49 8.43
CA THR A 45 3.25 18.16 8.69
C THR A 45 4.78 18.16 8.67
N GLN A 46 5.40 18.89 7.73
CA GLN A 46 6.85 19.01 7.64
C GLN A 46 7.46 19.75 8.83
N LEU A 47 6.77 20.76 9.38
CA LEU A 47 7.18 21.42 10.62
C LEU A 47 7.11 20.47 11.82
N PHE A 48 6.05 19.68 11.94
CA PHE A 48 5.95 18.66 12.98
C PHE A 48 7.02 17.58 12.83
N ILE A 49 7.31 17.13 11.61
CA ILE A 49 8.43 16.21 11.34
C ILE A 49 9.74 16.83 11.80
N MET A 50 10.02 18.09 11.47
CA MET A 50 11.24 18.77 11.90
C MET A 50 11.34 18.88 13.44
N LEU A 51 10.25 19.24 14.12
CA LEU A 51 10.22 19.35 15.59
C LEU A 51 10.38 18.00 16.27
N THR A 52 9.80 16.94 15.70
CA THR A 52 9.84 15.59 16.29
C THR A 52 11.13 14.87 15.90
N PHE A 53 11.80 15.25 14.81
CA PHE A 53 13.07 14.69 14.34
C PHE A 53 14.16 14.54 15.42
N PRO A 54 14.47 15.56 16.25
CA PRO A 54 15.49 15.43 17.29
C PRO A 54 15.15 14.38 18.36
N ILE A 55 13.87 14.07 18.55
CA ILE A 55 13.39 13.06 19.50
C ILE A 55 13.23 11.70 18.80
N ALA A 56 12.80 11.69 17.55
CA ALA A 56 12.63 10.49 16.75
C ALA A 56 13.98 9.82 16.47
N TRP A 57 15.04 10.58 16.20
CA TRP A 57 16.38 10.02 15.93
C TRP A 57 16.94 9.15 17.06
N PRO A 58 16.97 9.58 18.34
CA PRO A 58 17.46 8.72 19.43
C PRO A 58 16.51 7.55 19.70
N VAL A 59 15.19 7.73 19.56
CA VAL A 59 14.22 6.64 19.73
C VAL A 59 14.42 5.57 18.66
N SER A 60 14.54 5.95 17.39
CA SER A 60 14.83 5.04 16.28
C SER A 60 16.16 4.34 16.49
N LYS A 61 17.23 5.07 16.85
CA LYS A 61 18.55 4.48 17.09
C LYS A 61 18.55 3.49 18.27
N LEU A 62 17.79 3.77 19.32
CA LEU A 62 17.61 2.87 20.45
C LEU A 62 16.85 1.61 20.01
N LEU A 63 15.77 1.78 19.23
CA LEU A 63 14.96 0.69 18.72
C LEU A 63 15.77 -0.20 17.76
N ASP A 64 16.54 0.39 16.86
CA ASP A 64 17.43 -0.31 15.92
C ASP A 64 18.53 -1.09 16.67
N CYS A 65 19.04 -0.53 17.77
CA CYS A 65 20.01 -1.20 18.64
C CYS A 65 19.39 -2.37 19.43
N LEU A 66 18.09 -2.32 19.72
CA LEU A 66 17.36 -3.37 20.44
C LEU A 66 16.79 -4.45 19.51
N LEU A 67 16.35 -4.08 18.31
CA LEU A 67 15.78 -5.00 17.31
C LEU A 67 16.85 -5.68 16.46
N GLY A 68 18.01 -5.05 16.24
CA GLY A 68 19.13 -5.63 15.50
C GLY A 68 18.85 -5.81 14.01
N ASP A 69 19.59 -5.08 13.16
CA ASP A 69 19.87 -5.31 11.72
C ASP A 69 18.86 -6.04 10.80
N GLU A 70 17.55 -5.98 11.06
CA GLU A 70 16.51 -6.48 10.15
C GLU A 70 15.83 -5.37 9.35
N TYR A 71 16.37 -4.15 9.33
CA TYR A 71 15.97 -3.14 8.34
C TYR A 71 16.63 -3.43 6.99
N GLN A 72 16.49 -4.65 6.48
CA GLN A 72 16.57 -4.87 5.04
C GLN A 72 15.36 -4.18 4.44
N ALA A 73 15.59 -3.02 3.82
CA ALA A 73 14.64 -2.33 2.97
C ALA A 73 13.83 -3.36 2.18
N TYR A 74 12.49 -3.30 2.29
CA TYR A 74 11.57 -4.24 1.66
C TYR A 74 12.00 -4.52 0.21
N ASP A 75 12.61 -5.68 -0.02
CA ASP A 75 13.03 -6.06 -1.36
C ASP A 75 11.76 -6.15 -2.22
N ARG A 76 11.84 -5.72 -3.48
CA ARG A 76 10.71 -5.70 -4.43
C ARG A 76 9.98 -7.04 -4.46
N LYS A 77 10.73 -8.13 -4.24
CA LYS A 77 10.23 -9.50 -4.13
C LYS A 77 9.31 -9.74 -2.93
N ARG A 78 9.67 -9.26 -1.73
CA ARG A 78 8.82 -9.40 -0.52
C ARG A 78 7.56 -8.55 -0.61
N LEU A 79 7.68 -7.33 -1.15
CA LEU A 79 6.49 -6.51 -1.41
C LEU A 79 5.54 -7.19 -2.39
N MET A 80 6.09 -7.78 -3.46
CA MET A 80 5.30 -8.56 -4.43
C MET A 80 4.65 -9.79 -3.81
N GLU A 81 5.35 -10.49 -2.90
CA GLU A 81 4.83 -11.66 -2.18
C GLU A 81 3.67 -11.28 -1.23
N LEU A 82 3.83 -10.20 -0.45
CA LEU A 82 2.77 -9.68 0.41
C LEU A 82 1.52 -9.28 -0.38
N ILE A 83 1.71 -8.61 -1.52
CA ILE A 83 0.59 -8.25 -2.40
C ILE A 83 -0.09 -9.53 -2.91
N LYS A 84 0.66 -10.53 -3.41
CA LYS A 84 0.09 -11.80 -3.89
C LYS A 84 -0.72 -12.54 -2.82
N MET A 85 -0.24 -12.59 -1.57
CA MET A 85 -0.99 -13.20 -0.47
C MET A 85 -2.32 -12.47 -0.21
N SER A 86 -2.28 -11.14 -0.20
CA SER A 86 -3.49 -10.31 -0.03
C SER A 86 -4.52 -10.49 -1.16
N ILE A 87 -4.04 -10.79 -2.39
CA ILE A 87 -4.90 -11.07 -3.54
C ILE A 87 -5.66 -12.39 -3.42
N THR A 88 -4.98 -13.41 -2.90
CA THR A 88 -5.58 -14.74 -2.70
C THR A 88 -6.65 -14.71 -1.61
N ASP A 89 -6.44 -13.97 -0.53
CA ASP A 89 -7.38 -13.97 0.61
C ASP A 89 -8.66 -13.14 0.37
N ASN A 90 -8.59 -12.04 -0.38
CA ASN A 90 -9.71 -11.12 -0.48
C ASN A 90 -10.65 -11.34 -1.66
N GLY A 91 -10.34 -12.21 -2.62
CA GLY A 91 -11.20 -12.60 -3.77
C GLY A 91 -11.61 -11.48 -4.75
N GLN A 92 -11.55 -10.22 -4.32
CA GLN A 92 -12.02 -9.02 -5.00
C GLN A 92 -10.89 -7.99 -5.02
N VAL A 93 -9.79 -8.38 -5.63
CA VAL A 93 -8.70 -7.44 -5.90
C VAL A 93 -8.99 -6.69 -7.18
N SER A 94 -8.81 -5.36 -7.09
CA SER A 94 -8.94 -4.46 -8.23
C SER A 94 -8.06 -4.94 -9.38
N ASN A 95 -8.61 -4.89 -10.60
CA ASN A 95 -7.88 -5.26 -11.81
C ASN A 95 -6.55 -4.51 -11.93
N GLU A 96 -6.49 -3.28 -11.41
CA GLU A 96 -5.29 -2.44 -11.31
C GLU A 96 -4.15 -3.10 -10.53
N LEU A 97 -4.43 -3.76 -9.39
CA LEU A 97 -3.40 -4.43 -8.60
C LEU A 97 -2.83 -5.65 -9.33
N LYS A 98 -3.70 -6.41 -10.02
CA LYS A 98 -3.28 -7.55 -10.84
C LYS A 98 -2.39 -7.11 -12.00
N ILE A 99 -2.72 -5.98 -12.64
CA ILE A 99 -1.90 -5.38 -13.70
C ILE A 99 -0.55 -4.92 -13.13
N ALA A 100 -0.53 -4.27 -11.96
CA ALA A 100 0.70 -3.82 -11.31
C ALA A 100 1.64 -4.99 -10.96
N VAL A 101 1.10 -6.06 -10.36
CA VAL A 101 1.86 -7.28 -10.08
C VAL A 101 2.34 -7.94 -11.38
N GLY A 102 1.49 -8.00 -12.41
CA GLY A 102 1.88 -8.51 -13.72
C GLY A 102 3.00 -7.71 -14.38
N ALA A 103 3.00 -6.39 -14.25
CA ALA A 103 4.07 -5.53 -14.75
C ALA A 103 5.39 -5.74 -13.99
N MET A 104 5.33 -5.92 -12.67
CA MET A 104 6.51 -6.29 -11.87
C MET A 104 7.07 -7.65 -12.28
N GLU A 105 6.21 -8.64 -12.55
CA GLU A 105 6.64 -9.96 -13.02
C GLU A 105 7.23 -9.94 -14.44
N ILE A 106 6.71 -9.10 -15.33
CA ILE A 106 7.23 -8.98 -16.71
C ILE A 106 8.68 -8.48 -16.70
N ALA A 107 9.04 -7.58 -15.77
CA ALA A 107 10.40 -7.07 -15.66
C ALA A 107 11.43 -8.17 -15.40
N ASP A 108 11.04 -9.27 -14.74
CA ASP A 108 11.91 -10.42 -14.44
C ASP A 108 11.74 -11.60 -15.43
N LYS A 109 10.78 -11.55 -16.36
CA LYS A 109 10.52 -12.65 -17.31
C LYS A 109 11.48 -12.63 -18.50
N VAL A 110 12.04 -13.79 -18.82
CA VAL A 110 12.90 -14.01 -19.99
C VAL A 110 12.06 -14.55 -21.16
N VAL A 111 12.43 -14.22 -22.41
CA VAL A 111 11.74 -14.68 -23.65
C VAL A 111 11.50 -16.19 -23.65
N ARG A 112 12.46 -16.98 -23.15
CA ARG A 112 12.34 -18.43 -23.00
C ARG A 112 11.11 -18.87 -22.21
N ASN A 113 10.65 -18.07 -21.24
CA ASN A 113 9.53 -18.39 -20.36
C ASN A 113 8.16 -18.10 -21.00
N VAL A 114 8.13 -17.37 -22.13
CA VAL A 114 6.88 -16.90 -22.75
C VAL A 114 6.77 -17.34 -24.22
N MET A 115 7.88 -17.75 -24.85
CA MET A 115 7.88 -18.19 -26.24
C MET A 115 7.11 -19.50 -26.44
N THR A 116 6.36 -19.58 -27.55
CA THR A 116 5.78 -20.83 -28.05
C THR A 116 6.89 -21.74 -28.55
N LYS A 117 6.83 -23.04 -28.21
CA LYS A 117 7.79 -24.02 -28.71
C LYS A 117 7.69 -24.13 -30.22
N ILE A 118 8.84 -24.34 -30.88
CA ILE A 118 8.91 -24.44 -32.35
C ILE A 118 8.00 -25.55 -32.91
N GLU A 119 7.79 -26.62 -32.14
CA GLU A 119 6.92 -27.74 -32.48
C GLU A 119 5.44 -27.33 -32.58
N ASP A 120 5.03 -26.29 -31.83
CA ASP A 120 3.67 -25.76 -31.79
C ASP A 120 3.50 -24.53 -32.71
N VAL A 121 4.53 -24.17 -33.49
CA VAL A 121 4.47 -23.04 -34.42
C VAL A 121 3.88 -23.51 -35.75
N PHE A 122 2.75 -22.92 -36.13
CA PHE A 122 2.20 -23.08 -37.47
C PHE A 122 3.12 -22.40 -38.50
N MET A 123 3.85 -23.21 -39.28
CA MET A 123 4.72 -22.73 -40.36
C MET A 123 4.13 -23.11 -41.72
N LEU A 124 4.21 -22.17 -42.67
CA LEU A 124 3.88 -22.40 -44.06
C LEU A 124 5.17 -22.67 -44.84
N PRO A 125 5.21 -23.71 -45.68
CA PRO A 125 6.35 -23.93 -46.57
C PRO A 125 6.45 -22.78 -47.60
N ASP A 126 7.67 -22.42 -47.97
CA ASP A 126 8.00 -21.35 -48.92
C ASP A 126 7.40 -21.57 -50.32
N THR A 127 7.07 -22.83 -50.63
CA THR A 127 6.45 -23.23 -51.90
C THR A 127 4.93 -23.07 -51.94
N THR A 128 4.30 -22.49 -50.90
CA THR A 128 2.84 -22.36 -50.82
C THR A 128 2.33 -21.29 -51.77
N ILE A 129 1.61 -21.71 -52.81
CA ILE A 129 0.94 -20.80 -53.75
C ILE A 129 -0.37 -20.33 -53.13
N LEU A 130 -0.50 -19.03 -52.86
CA LEU A 130 -1.75 -18.42 -52.38
C LEU A 130 -2.85 -18.52 -53.46
N ASN A 131 -3.89 -19.29 -53.18
CA ASN A 131 -5.07 -19.42 -54.04
C ASN A 131 -6.35 -19.12 -53.23
N ALA A 132 -7.39 -18.59 -53.88
CA ALA A 132 -8.63 -18.11 -53.26
C ALA A 132 -9.51 -19.22 -52.63
N LYS A 133 -9.09 -20.49 -52.71
CA LYS A 133 -9.73 -21.63 -52.02
C LYS A 133 -9.13 -21.96 -50.66
N THR A 134 -8.02 -21.32 -50.29
CA THR A 134 -7.27 -21.59 -49.04
C THR A 134 -7.41 -20.43 -48.03
N VAL A 135 -8.31 -19.49 -48.29
CA VAL A 135 -8.74 -18.41 -47.38
C VAL A 135 -10.22 -18.55 -47.09
#